data_AF-Q6USA7-F1
#
_entry.id   AF-Q6USA7-F1
#
_cell.length_a   1.000
_cell.length_b   1.000
_cell.length_c   1.000
_cell.angle_alpha   90.00
_cell.angle_beta   90.00
_cell.angle_gamma   90.00
#
_symmetry.space_group_name_H-M   'P 1'
#
loop_
_entity.id
_entity.type
_entity.pdbx_description
1 polymer ?
#
loop_
_entity_poly.entity_id
_entity_poly.type
_entity_poly.pdbx_seq_one_letter_code
_entity_poly.pdbx_strand_id
1 'polypeptide(L)'
;GALDGTHVLARVPRRMQQAFRGRKKDPTQNVMAVVNFDLKFTYVLAGWEGLAHDAHILADAIGREDGFTVPQGKCYLVDAGYACRNGFLPPYRGVRYHLSKYSSTNRPTNARELFNSSH
;
A
#
# COMPACT_ATOMS: atom_id res chain seq x y z
N GLY A 1 5.84 -9.39 5.99
CA GLY A 1 4.80 -9.35 4.97
C GLY A 1 4.78 -7.98 4.33
N ALA A 2 3.88 -7.77 3.39
CA ALA A 2 3.68 -6.49 2.73
C ALA A 2 2.18 -6.20 2.63
N LEU A 3 1.81 -4.92 2.62
CA LEU A 3 0.50 -4.51 2.15
C LEU A 3 0.62 -3.30 1.22
N ASP A 4 -0.31 -3.23 0.28
CA ASP A 4 -0.42 -2.11 -0.64
C ASP A 4 -1.86 -1.93 -1.12
N GLY A 5 -2.16 -0.71 -1.57
CA GLY A 5 -3.40 -0.38 -2.28
C GLY A 5 -3.20 -0.60 -3.78
N THR A 6 -4.20 -1.17 -4.46
CA THR A 6 -4.17 -1.31 -5.92
C THR A 6 -5.50 -0.92 -6.55
N HIS A 7 -5.43 -0.30 -7.73
CA HIS A 7 -6.63 0.14 -8.45
C HIS A 7 -7.06 -0.89 -9.49
N VAL A 8 -8.28 -1.38 -9.33
CA VAL A 8 -8.93 -2.29 -10.28
C VAL A 8 -10.09 -1.56 -10.95
N LEU A 9 -10.34 -1.82 -12.24
CA LEU A 9 -11.49 -1.25 -12.95
C LEU A 9 -12.80 -1.62 -12.23
N ALA A 10 -13.69 -0.65 -12.09
CA ALA A 10 -14.98 -0.81 -11.43
C ALA A 10 -16.12 -0.45 -12.38
N ARG A 11 -17.13 -1.30 -12.46
CA ARG A 11 -18.40 -1.00 -13.13
C ARG A 11 -19.41 -0.58 -12.08
N VAL A 12 -19.66 0.73 -11.99
CA VAL A 12 -20.59 1.31 -11.01
C VAL A 12 -21.68 2.13 -11.69
N PRO A 13 -22.88 2.26 -11.07
CA PRO A 13 -23.95 3.12 -11.58
C PRO A 13 -23.47 4.55 -11.82
N ARG A 14 -24.03 5.22 -12.85
CA ARG A 14 -23.61 6.57 -13.27
C ARG A 14 -23.57 7.59 -12.12
N ARG A 15 -24.51 7.49 -11.18
CA ARG A 15 -24.59 8.36 -9.98
C ARG A 15 -23.40 8.22 -9.02
N MET A 16 -22.73 7.07 -9.01
CA MET A 16 -21.57 6.78 -8.13
C MET A 16 -20.24 6.99 -8.85
N GLN A 17 -20.23 7.08 -10.19
CA GLN A 17 -18.99 7.13 -10.97
C GLN A 17 -18.04 8.26 -10.57
N GLN A 18 -18.55 9.38 -10.04
CA GLN A 18 -17.71 10.48 -9.61
C GLN A 18 -16.74 10.08 -8.48
N ALA A 19 -17.21 9.34 -7.48
CA ALA A 19 -16.36 8.90 -6.37
C ALA A 19 -15.35 7.82 -6.81
N PHE A 20 -15.72 6.99 -7.78
CA PHE A 20 -14.86 5.93 -8.32
C PHE A 20 -13.91 6.41 -9.42
N ARG A 21 -14.15 7.59 -10.02
CA ARG A 21 -13.22 8.20 -10.98
C ARG A 21 -12.08 8.86 -10.22
N GLY A 22 -10.98 8.11 -10.13
CA GLY A 22 -9.71 8.62 -9.65
C GLY A 22 -9.03 9.60 -10.61
N ARG A 23 -7.69 9.61 -10.60
CA ARG A 23 -6.86 10.39 -11.55
C ARG A 23 -6.94 9.89 -13.01
N LYS A 24 -7.55 8.72 -13.24
CA LYS A 24 -7.70 8.08 -14.56
C LYS A 24 -9.11 8.26 -15.11
N LYS A 25 -9.25 8.13 -16.43
CA LYS A 25 -10.50 8.38 -17.18
C LYS A 25 -11.64 7.43 -16.77
N ASP A 26 -11.30 6.19 -16.44
CA ASP A 26 -12.26 5.13 -16.10
C ASP A 26 -12.46 5.00 -14.58
N PRO A 27 -13.68 4.67 -14.12
CA PRO A 27 -13.93 4.38 -12.71
C PRO A 27 -13.10 3.17 -12.24
N THR A 28 -12.48 3.31 -11.07
CA THR A 28 -11.70 2.27 -10.39
C THR A 28 -12.20 2.11 -8.97
N GLN A 29 -11.99 0.93 -8.40
CA GLN A 29 -12.05 0.70 -6.97
C GLN A 29 -10.63 0.53 -6.44
N ASN A 30 -10.36 1.03 -5.24
CA ASN A 30 -9.13 0.75 -4.52
C ASN A 30 -9.31 -0.56 -3.74
N VAL A 31 -8.36 -1.48 -3.90
CA VAL A 31 -8.33 -2.78 -3.24
C VAL A 31 -7.06 -2.85 -2.42
N MET A 32 -7.18 -2.99 -1.10
CA MET A 32 -6.03 -3.24 -0.25
C MET A 32 -5.78 -4.74 -0.15
N ALA A 33 -4.55 -5.17 -0.42
CA ALA A 33 -4.16 -6.56 -0.28
C ALA A 33 -3.01 -6.69 0.72
N VAL A 34 -3.06 -7.73 1.54
CA VAL A 34 -2.04 -8.04 2.54
C VAL A 34 -1.48 -9.43 2.29
N VAL A 35 -0.15 -9.49 2.28
CA VAL A 35 0.63 -10.71 2.16
C VAL A 35 1.41 -10.92 3.44
N ASN A 36 1.31 -12.11 4.03
CA ASN A 36 1.99 -12.45 5.28
C ASN A 36 3.52 -12.65 5.09
N PHE A 37 4.20 -13.14 6.13
CA PHE A 37 5.66 -13.34 6.11
C PHE A 37 6.09 -14.57 5.30
N ASP A 38 5.17 -15.46 4.95
CA ASP A 38 5.38 -16.62 4.08
C ASP A 38 4.97 -16.34 2.62
N LEU A 39 4.78 -15.06 2.27
CA LEU A 39 4.39 -14.60 0.95
C LEU A 39 3.00 -15.12 0.48
N LYS A 40 2.09 -15.38 1.41
CA LYS A 40 0.70 -15.78 1.14
C LYS A 40 -0.25 -14.62 1.37
N PHE A 41 -1.22 -14.43 0.48
CA PHE A 41 -2.32 -13.50 0.71
C PHE A 41 -3.13 -13.96 1.92
N THR A 42 -3.33 -13.06 2.90
CA THR A 42 -4.08 -13.35 4.13
C THR A 42 -5.26 -12.43 4.34
N TYR A 43 -5.29 -11.29 3.64
CA TYR A 43 -6.39 -10.34 3.74
C TYR A 43 -6.52 -9.54 2.44
N VAL A 44 -7.75 -9.35 1.98
CA VAL A 44 -8.08 -8.52 0.82
C VAL A 44 -9.33 -7.72 1.16
N LEU A 45 -9.22 -6.40 1.06
CA LEU A 45 -10.35 -5.49 1.25
C LEU A 45 -10.63 -4.75 -0.06
N ALA A 46 -11.74 -5.09 -0.68
CA ALA A 46 -12.24 -4.48 -1.92
C ALA A 46 -13.46 -3.60 -1.66
N GLY A 47 -13.91 -2.89 -2.70
CA GLY A 47 -15.14 -2.09 -2.68
C GLY A 47 -14.97 -0.62 -2.32
N TRP A 48 -13.75 -0.18 -1.98
CA TRP A 48 -13.45 1.23 -1.74
C TRP A 48 -13.43 2.02 -3.04
N GLU A 49 -13.88 3.27 -3.00
CA GLU A 49 -13.88 4.13 -4.18
C GLU A 49 -12.45 4.40 -4.66
N GLY A 50 -12.26 4.56 -5.97
CA GLY A 50 -10.95 4.84 -6.56
C GLY A 50 -10.31 6.17 -6.17
N LEU A 51 -11.00 7.01 -5.40
CA LEU A 51 -10.42 8.21 -4.78
C LEU A 51 -10.06 8.01 -3.30
N ALA A 52 -10.45 6.88 -2.69
CA ALA A 52 -10.18 6.61 -1.29
C ALA A 52 -8.67 6.53 -1.05
N HIS A 53 -8.21 7.25 -0.02
CA HIS A 53 -6.84 7.17 0.41
C HIS A 53 -6.56 5.83 1.10
N ASP A 54 -5.47 5.19 0.72
CA ASP A 54 -4.91 3.98 1.31
C ASP A 54 -4.92 3.97 2.86
N ALA A 55 -4.61 5.10 3.49
CA ALA A 55 -4.65 5.23 4.94
C ALA A 55 -6.06 5.06 5.54
N HIS A 56 -7.12 5.50 4.84
CA HIS A 56 -8.51 5.28 5.27
C HIS A 56 -8.92 3.82 5.11
N ILE A 57 -8.50 3.18 4.02
CA ILE A 57 -8.77 1.77 3.75
C ILE A 57 -8.09 0.89 4.80
N LEU A 58 -6.85 1.22 5.17
CA LEU A 58 -6.15 0.52 6.25
C LEU A 58 -6.82 0.71 7.61
N ALA A 59 -7.30 1.92 7.92
CA ALA A 59 -8.02 2.18 9.16
C ALA A 59 -9.31 1.35 9.25
N ASP A 60 -10.08 1.27 8.17
CA ASP A 60 -11.25 0.40 8.08
C ASP A 60 -10.88 -1.08 8.22
N ALA A 61 -9.83 -1.53 7.52
CA ALA A 61 -9.37 -2.90 7.59
C ALA A 61 -8.99 -3.34 9.01
N ILE A 62 -8.38 -2.45 9.80
CA ILE A 62 -8.02 -2.73 11.20
C ILE A 62 -9.26 -2.68 12.12
N GLY A 63 -10.25 -1.84 11.80
CA GLY A 63 -11.44 -1.62 12.64
C GLY A 63 -12.53 -2.68 12.52
N ARG A 64 -12.46 -3.57 11.52
CA ARG A 64 -13.43 -4.66 11.31
C ARG A 64 -13.28 -5.77 12.34
N GLU A 65 -14.38 -6.45 12.64
CA GLU A 65 -14.40 -7.60 13.56
C GLU A 65 -13.52 -8.76 13.05
N ASP A 66 -13.52 -9.01 11.74
CA ASP A 66 -12.64 -9.94 11.02
C ASP A 66 -11.45 -9.22 10.37
N GLY A 67 -11.05 -8.09 10.96
CA GLY A 67 -10.09 -7.14 10.40
C GLY A 67 -8.66 -7.65 10.32
N PHE A 68 -7.87 -6.95 9.50
CA PHE A 68 -6.44 -7.17 9.39
C PHE A 68 -5.74 -6.88 10.72
N THR A 69 -4.97 -7.86 11.20
CA THR A 69 -4.19 -7.75 12.45
C THR A 69 -2.71 -7.89 12.17
N VAL A 70 -1.89 -7.06 12.82
CA VAL A 70 -0.43 -7.17 12.79
C VAL A 70 0.05 -8.08 13.92
N PRO A 71 0.77 -9.18 13.63
CA PRO A 71 1.32 -10.04 14.68
C PRO A 71 2.31 -9.28 15.59
N GLN A 72 2.36 -9.64 16.87
CA GLN A 72 3.26 -9.03 17.83
C GLN A 72 4.74 -9.16 17.39
N GLY A 73 5.51 -8.07 17.51
CA GLY A 73 6.93 -8.05 17.14
C GLY A 73 7.19 -8.11 15.63
N LYS A 74 6.16 -7.93 14.80
CA LYS A 74 6.28 -7.92 13.34
C LYS A 74 5.87 -6.57 12.75
N CYS A 75 6.46 -6.23 11.62
CA CYS A 75 6.08 -5.08 10.81
C CYS A 75 5.82 -5.51 9.37
N TYR A 76 4.85 -4.88 8.73
CA TYR A 76 4.58 -5.01 7.30
C TYR A 76 5.26 -3.88 6.54
N LEU A 77 5.86 -4.21 5.40
CA LEU A 77 6.30 -3.22 4.42
C LEU A 77 5.06 -2.57 3.78
N VAL A 78 5.09 -1.26 3.64
CA VAL A 78 4.00 -0.46 3.05
C VAL A 78 4.54 0.56 2.06
N ASP A 79 3.70 1.06 1.16
CA ASP A 79 4.04 2.19 0.29
C ASP A 79 4.26 3.50 1.11
N ALA A 80 4.94 4.47 0.49
CA ALA A 80 5.17 5.80 1.01
C ALA A 80 3.88 6.59 1.34
N GLY A 81 2.74 6.18 0.76
CA GLY A 81 1.42 6.72 1.08
C GLY A 81 0.94 6.45 2.52
N TYR A 82 1.54 5.47 3.20
CA TYR A 82 1.17 5.09 4.57
C TYR A 82 2.02 5.82 5.63
N ALA A 83 1.47 5.92 6.84
CA ALA A 83 2.17 6.48 8.00
C ALA A 83 3.17 5.48 8.59
N CYS A 84 4.35 5.95 8.99
CA CYS A 84 5.29 5.17 9.78
C CYS A 84 4.80 5.07 11.22
N ARG A 85 4.38 3.88 11.64
CA ARG A 85 3.85 3.60 12.99
C ARG A 85 4.08 2.13 13.34
N ASN A 86 3.91 1.77 14.61
CA ASN A 86 4.05 0.37 15.05
C ASN A 86 3.27 -0.58 14.14
N GLY A 87 3.96 -1.59 13.61
CA GLY A 87 3.42 -2.59 12.68
C GLY A 87 3.52 -2.24 11.20
N PHE A 88 3.88 -1.00 10.83
CA PHE A 88 3.88 -0.50 9.46
C PHE A 88 5.15 0.28 9.14
N LEU A 89 5.90 -0.18 8.14
CA LEU A 89 7.20 0.36 7.79
C LEU A 89 7.18 0.87 6.35
N PRO A 90 7.00 2.18 6.10
CA PRO A 90 7.13 2.77 4.77
C PRO A 90 8.61 2.99 4.39
N PRO A 91 8.93 3.22 3.11
CA PRO A 91 10.27 3.63 2.71
C PRO A 91 10.65 4.99 3.32
N TYR A 92 11.94 5.23 3.51
CA TYR A 92 12.46 6.53 3.95
C TYR A 92 12.14 7.62 2.93
N ARG A 93 11.45 8.67 3.39
CA ARG A 93 11.12 9.84 2.57
C ARG A 93 12.35 10.72 2.32
N GLY A 94 12.37 11.42 1.19
CA GLY A 94 13.46 12.32 0.81
C GLY A 94 14.77 11.61 0.42
N VAL A 95 14.74 10.28 0.34
CA VAL A 95 15.86 9.42 -0.05
C VAL A 95 15.49 8.74 -1.37
N ARG A 96 16.50 8.33 -2.15
CA ARG A 96 16.26 7.54 -3.36
C ARG A 96 15.47 6.26 -2.99
N TYR A 97 14.54 5.87 -3.85
CA TYR A 97 13.62 4.76 -3.60
C TYR A 97 13.48 3.87 -4.82
N HIS A 98 13.07 4.43 -5.96
CA HIS A 98 12.88 3.64 -7.17
C HIS A 98 14.15 2.87 -7.55
N LEU A 99 13.99 1.56 -7.74
CA LEU A 99 15.07 0.63 -8.15
C LEU A 99 15.83 1.13 -9.38
N SER A 100 15.15 1.80 -10.31
CA SER A 100 15.76 2.41 -11.51
C SER A 100 16.80 3.50 -11.23
N LYS A 101 16.84 4.04 -10.01
CA LYS A 101 17.85 5.02 -9.56
C LYS A 101 19.13 4.35 -9.06
N TYR A 102 19.16 3.02 -8.97
CA TYR A 102 20.32 2.26 -8.54
C TYR A 102 20.89 1.45 -9.70
N SER A 103 22.22 1.31 -9.73
CA SER A 103 22.93 0.49 -10.71
C SER A 103 24.22 -0.04 -10.10
N SER A 104 24.98 -0.85 -10.86
CA SER A 104 26.31 -1.32 -10.44
C SER A 104 27.26 -0.16 -10.11
N THR A 105 27.11 0.98 -10.80
CA THR A 105 27.91 2.20 -10.59
C THR A 105 27.25 3.19 -9.64
N ASN A 106 25.94 3.06 -9.38
CA ASN A 106 25.15 3.97 -8.55
C ASN A 106 24.53 3.22 -7.37
N ARG A 107 25.37 2.69 -6.49
CA ARG A 107 24.95 1.87 -5.34
C ARG A 107 24.37 2.75 -4.22
N PRO A 108 23.58 2.17 -3.30
CA PRO A 108 23.20 2.84 -2.06
C PRO A 108 24.43 3.34 -1.30
N THR A 109 24.38 4.60 -0.86
CA THR A 109 25.50 5.30 -0.20
C THR A 109 25.35 5.38 1.31
N ASN A 110 24.15 5.10 1.83
CA ASN A 110 23.84 5.16 3.25
C ASN A 110 22.79 4.11 3.62
N ALA A 111 22.61 3.88 4.92
CA ALA A 111 21.69 2.86 5.44
C ALA A 111 20.23 3.07 4.99
N ARG A 112 19.78 4.31 4.82
CA ARG A 112 18.41 4.61 4.36
C ARG A 112 18.22 4.26 2.89
N GLU A 113 19.22 4.53 2.05
CA GLU A 113 19.20 4.11 0.65
C GLU A 113 19.27 2.60 0.51
N LEU A 114 20.05 1.92 1.36
CA LEU A 114 20.16 0.46 1.34
C LEU A 114 18.82 -0.20 1.72
N PHE A 115 18.16 0.36 2.74
CA PHE A 115 16.80 -0.03 3.10
C PHE A 115 15.85 0.19 1.93
N ASN A 116 15.77 1.42 1.40
CA ASN A 116 14.86 1.77 0.32
C ASN A 116 15.09 0.98 -0.98
N SER A 117 16.33 0.61 -1.31
CA SER A 117 16.61 -0.21 -2.50
C SER A 117 16.20 -1.67 -2.34
N SER A 118 15.97 -2.12 -1.11
CA SER A 118 15.57 -3.49 -0.77
C SER A 118 14.11 -3.59 -0.31
N HIS A 119 13.42 -2.46 -0.25
CA HIS A 119 12.02 -2.30 0.15
C HIS A 119 11.10 -2.59 -1.04
#